data_AF-A0AAW9KNF0-F1
#
_entry.id   AF-A0AAW9KNF0-F1
#
_cell.length_a   1.000
_cell.length_b   1.000
_cell.length_c   1.000
_cell.angle_alpha   90.00
_cell.angle_beta   90.00
_cell.angle_gamma   90.00
#
_symmetry.space_group_name_H-M   'P 1'
#
loop_
_entity.id
_entity.type
_entity.pdbx_description
1 polymer ?
#
loop_
_entity_poly.entity_id
_entity_poly.type
_entity_poly.pdbx_seq_one_letter_code
_entity_poly.pdbx_strand_id
1 'polypeptide(L)'
;VINNDDENIEKLIEITKNNKKYFFNITATIIKGSEKKINEVVVLFKNITGLKELEMVKVNFIGTISHELKTPLTSIMMGVGLISNSNIGRLNKKQEDILEAIKEDVQRLNDLVSNLLKISQIQSNRA
;
A
#
# COMPACT_ATOMS: atom_id res chain seq x y z
N VAL A 1 6.11 38.40 -9.40
CA VAL A 1 4.95 37.98 -8.58
C VAL A 1 4.20 36.96 -9.42
N ILE A 2 4.29 35.69 -9.05
CA ILE A 2 3.58 34.61 -9.76
C ILE A 2 2.13 34.73 -9.28
N ASN A 3 1.24 35.18 -10.15
CA ASN A 3 -0.16 35.43 -9.81
C ASN A 3 -0.92 34.09 -9.73
N ASN A 4 -1.78 33.95 -8.72
CA ASN A 4 -2.57 32.75 -8.39
C ASN A 4 -3.65 32.34 -9.44
N ASP A 5 -3.60 32.85 -10.67
CA ASP A 5 -4.57 32.56 -11.76
C ASP A 5 -3.99 31.62 -12.85
N ASP A 6 -2.90 30.93 -12.51
CA ASP A 6 -2.23 29.95 -13.36
C ASP A 6 -3.02 28.63 -13.36
N GLU A 7 -3.58 28.27 -14.51
CA GLU A 7 -4.16 26.94 -14.71
C GLU A 7 -3.02 25.93 -14.82
N ASN A 8 -2.97 25.00 -13.86
CA ASN A 8 -1.97 23.95 -13.82
C ASN A 8 -2.59 22.63 -14.26
N ILE A 9 -2.10 22.07 -15.36
CA ILE A 9 -2.55 20.78 -15.87
C ILE A 9 -1.48 19.75 -15.52
N GLU A 10 -1.83 18.80 -14.66
CA GLU A 10 -0.97 17.66 -14.31
C GLU A 10 -1.50 16.38 -14.95
N LYS A 11 -0.62 15.62 -15.60
CA LYS A 11 -0.99 14.35 -16.23
C LYS A 11 0.13 13.32 -16.13
N LEU A 12 -0.23 12.12 -15.69
CA LEU A 12 0.63 10.95 -15.77
C LEU A 12 0.55 10.33 -17.18
N ILE A 13 1.70 10.07 -17.79
CA ILE A 13 1.81 9.36 -19.07
C ILE A 13 2.71 8.14 -18.90
N GLU A 14 2.24 7.00 -19.40
CA GLU A 14 3.02 5.78 -19.58
C GLU A 14 3.51 5.72 -21.04
N ILE A 15 4.81 5.49 -21.22
CA ILE A 15 5.44 5.30 -22.52
C ILE A 15 6.15 3.95 -22.52
N THR A 16 5.83 3.08 -23.47
CA THR A 16 6.54 1.81 -23.66
C THR A 16 7.57 1.95 -24.78
N LYS A 17 8.83 1.66 -24.48
CA LYS A 17 9.94 1.65 -25.46
C LYS A 17 10.83 0.43 -25.21
N ASN A 18 11.13 -0.34 -26.25
CA ASN A 18 11.95 -1.55 -26.17
C ASN A 18 11.48 -2.54 -25.09
N ASN A 19 10.16 -2.76 -25.01
CA ASN A 19 9.53 -3.62 -23.99
C ASN A 19 9.74 -3.16 -22.52
N LYS A 20 10.23 -1.93 -22.30
CA LYS A 20 10.32 -1.29 -21.00
C LYS A 20 9.29 -0.16 -20.89
N LYS A 21 8.62 -0.08 -19.75
CA LYS A 21 7.68 1.00 -19.41
C LYS A 21 8.42 2.16 -18.76
N TYR A 22 8.05 3.38 -19.14
CA TYR A 22 8.54 4.62 -18.55
C TYR A 22 7.34 5.46 -18.12
N PHE A 23 7.44 6.07 -16.95
CA PHE A 23 6.39 6.90 -16.38
C PHE A 23 6.86 8.34 -16.30
N PHE A 24 6.07 9.24 -16.86
CA PHE A 24 6.33 10.68 -16.84
C PHE A 24 5.16 11.41 -16.22
N ASN A 25 5.46 12.23 -15.22
CA ASN A 25 4.52 13.24 -14.77
C ASN A 25 4.75 14.51 -15.58
N ILE A 26 3.73 14.96 -16.30
CA ILE A 26 3.77 16.14 -17.14
C ILE A 26 2.94 17.22 -16.46
N THR A 27 3.60 18.32 -16.15
CA THR A 27 2.95 19.49 -15.57
C THR A 27 3.07 20.64 -16.57
N ALA A 28 1.94 21.19 -17.00
CA ALA A 28 1.89 22.34 -17.87
C ALA A 28 1.29 23.52 -17.10
N THR A 29 2.05 24.61 -17.00
CA THR A 29 1.62 25.85 -16.35
C THR A 29 1.51 26.94 -17.40
N ILE A 30 0.33 27.54 -17.47
CA ILE A 30 0.03 28.63 -18.40
C ILE A 30 0.29 29.95 -17.69
N ILE A 31 1.25 30.73 -18.18
CA ILE A 31 1.60 32.04 -17.64
C ILE A 31 0.84 33.09 -18.45
N LYS A 32 -0.12 33.76 -17.79
CA LYS A 32 -0.93 34.82 -18.39
C LYS A 32 -0.22 36.17 -18.23
N GLY A 33 -0.16 36.94 -19.31
CA GLY A 33 0.32 38.32 -19.27
C GLY A 33 -0.72 39.28 -18.66
N SER A 34 -0.34 40.56 -18.52
CA SER A 34 -1.15 41.63 -17.92
C SER A 34 -2.55 41.81 -18.53
N GLU A 35 -2.76 41.35 -19.78
CA GLU A 35 -4.04 41.42 -20.50
C GLU A 35 -4.85 40.10 -20.50
N LYS A 36 -4.53 39.11 -19.63
CA LYS A 36 -5.12 37.75 -19.65
C LYS A 36 -4.90 36.96 -20.96
N LYS A 37 -4.07 37.46 -21.87
CA LYS A 37 -3.58 36.67 -23.02
C LYS A 37 -2.58 35.62 -22.54
N ILE A 38 -2.69 34.42 -23.11
CA ILE A 38 -1.69 33.36 -22.92
C ILE A 38 -0.40 33.84 -23.59
N ASN A 39 0.61 34.19 -22.78
CA ASN A 39 1.90 34.62 -23.31
C ASN A 39 2.87 33.45 -23.38
N GLU A 40 2.90 32.61 -22.35
CA GLU A 40 3.89 31.55 -22.22
C GLU A 40 3.26 30.28 -21.62
N VAL A 41 3.74 29.13 -22.06
CA VAL A 41 3.40 27.83 -21.48
C VAL A 41 4.70 27.15 -21.09
N VAL A 42 4.83 26.83 -19.81
CA VAL A 42 5.97 26.05 -19.30
C VAL A 42 5.49 24.62 -19.12
N VAL A 43 6.16 23.68 -19.80
CA VAL A 43 5.88 22.25 -19.68
C VAL A 43 7.06 21.54 -19.03
N LEU A 44 6.83 20.92 -17.88
CA LEU A 44 7.81 20.11 -17.17
C LEU A 44 7.52 18.62 -17.42
N PHE A 45 8.55 17.90 -17.86
CA PHE A 45 8.52 16.44 -17.99
C PHE A 45 9.36 15.82 -16.88
N LYS A 46 8.71 15.28 -15.85
CA LYS A 46 9.40 14.60 -14.75
C LYS A 46 9.35 13.09 -14.97
N ASN A 47 10.50 12.48 -15.25
CA ASN A 47 10.61 11.02 -15.25
C ASN A 47 10.45 10.50 -13.81
N ILE A 48 9.40 9.74 -13.57
CA ILE A 48 9.09 9.11 -12.28
C ILE A 48 9.19 7.58 -12.34
N THR A 49 9.80 7.03 -13.38
CA THR A 49 9.90 5.58 -13.59
C THR A 49 10.49 4.87 -12.39
N GLY A 50 11.63 5.36 -11.85
CA GLY A 50 12.25 4.76 -10.67
C GLY A 50 11.39 4.86 -9.41
N LEU A 51 10.59 5.92 -9.26
CA LEU A 51 9.64 6.04 -8.16
C LEU A 51 8.53 4.99 -8.28
N LYS A 52 8.01 4.78 -9.49
CA LYS A 52 6.99 3.75 -9.80
C LYS A 52 7.53 2.32 -9.61
N GLU A 53 8.77 2.07 -10.00
CA GLU A 53 9.43 0.78 -9.77
C GLU A 53 9.58 0.50 -8.26
N LEU A 54 10.01 1.48 -7.48
CA LEU A 54 10.10 1.36 -6.02
C LEU A 54 8.73 1.14 -5.37
N GLU A 55 7.70 1.84 -5.84
CA GLU A 55 6.32 1.66 -5.39
C GLU A 55 5.84 0.22 -5.65
N MET A 56 6.08 -0.31 -6.85
CA MET A 56 5.77 -1.71 -7.18
C MET A 56 6.53 -2.72 -6.32
N VAL A 57 7.83 -2.51 -6.10
CA VAL A 57 8.64 -3.38 -5.22
C VAL A 57 8.08 -3.37 -3.80
N LYS A 58 7.71 -2.21 -3.26
CA LYS A 58 7.11 -2.08 -1.94
C LYS A 58 5.78 -2.82 -1.83
N VAL A 59 4.89 -2.64 -2.81
CA VAL A 59 3.59 -3.32 -2.87
C VAL A 59 3.76 -4.84 -2.89
N ASN A 60 4.66 -5.35 -3.75
CA ASN A 60 4.96 -6.78 -3.86
C ASN A 60 5.55 -7.33 -2.57
N PHE A 61 6.51 -6.63 -1.97
CA PHE A 61 7.11 -7.03 -0.69
C PHE A 61 6.06 -7.15 0.42
N ILE A 62 5.18 -6.16 0.55
CA ILE A 62 4.09 -6.20 1.54
C ILE A 62 3.15 -7.37 1.28
N GLY A 63 2.81 -7.63 0.00
CA GLY A 63 1.98 -8.78 -0.38
C GLY A 63 2.61 -10.10 0.07
N THR A 64 3.87 -10.34 -0.28
CA THR A 64 4.60 -11.57 0.06
C THR A 64 4.69 -11.78 1.56
N ILE A 65 5.17 -10.79 2.33
CA ILE A 65 5.31 -10.92 3.78
C ILE A 65 3.95 -11.16 4.44
N SER A 66 2.89 -10.50 3.97
CA SER A 66 1.55 -10.72 4.52
C SER A 66 1.07 -12.17 4.32
N HIS A 67 1.35 -12.77 3.16
CA HIS A 67 1.03 -14.17 2.91
C HIS A 67 1.87 -15.11 3.77
N GLU A 68 3.17 -14.86 3.91
CA GLU A 68 4.06 -15.68 4.73
C GLU A 68 3.73 -15.62 6.22
N LEU A 69 3.21 -14.50 6.72
CA LEU A 69 2.76 -14.35 8.11
C LEU A 69 1.42 -15.04 8.40
N LYS A 70 0.55 -15.20 7.40
CA LYS A 70 -0.76 -15.81 7.58
C LYS A 70 -0.67 -17.28 8.02
N THR A 71 0.30 -18.00 7.47
CA THR A 71 0.56 -19.41 7.78
C THR A 71 0.95 -19.64 9.26
N PRO A 72 2.00 -19.02 9.82
CA PRO A 72 2.36 -19.20 11.22
C PRO A 72 1.28 -18.69 12.18
N LEU A 73 0.57 -17.60 11.86
CA LEU A 73 -0.59 -17.16 12.66
C LEU A 73 -1.70 -18.21 12.70
N THR A 74 -1.97 -18.86 11.56
CA THR A 74 -2.94 -19.97 11.48
C THR A 74 -2.47 -21.14 12.34
N SER A 75 -1.18 -21.52 12.26
CA SER A 75 -0.62 -22.59 13.09
C SER A 75 -0.73 -22.31 14.59
N ILE A 76 -0.47 -21.06 15.02
CA ILE A 76 -0.63 -20.66 16.43
C ILE A 76 -2.10 -20.75 16.84
N MET A 77 -3.02 -20.21 16.03
CA MET A 77 -4.46 -20.27 16.31
C MET A 77 -4.96 -21.71 16.43
N MET A 78 -4.48 -22.61 15.56
CA MET A 78 -4.77 -24.04 15.64
C MET A 78 -4.24 -24.66 16.94
N GLY A 79 -2.98 -24.35 17.31
CA GLY A 79 -2.37 -24.84 18.55
C GLY A 79 -3.15 -24.40 19.79
N VAL A 80 -3.55 -23.12 19.85
CA VAL A 80 -4.42 -22.60 20.92
C VAL A 80 -5.76 -23.34 20.92
N GLY A 81 -6.40 -23.50 19.76
CA GLY A 81 -7.67 -24.23 19.65
C GLY A 81 -7.59 -25.69 20.09
N LEU A 82 -6.46 -26.37 19.83
CA LEU A 82 -6.21 -27.72 20.31
C LEU A 82 -6.09 -27.77 21.84
N ILE A 83 -5.30 -26.87 22.43
CA ILE A 83 -5.10 -26.82 23.90
C ILE A 83 -6.40 -26.45 24.62
N SER A 84 -7.18 -25.53 24.06
CA SER A 84 -8.49 -25.15 24.60
C SER A 84 -9.54 -26.25 24.48
N ASN A 85 -9.27 -27.31 23.70
CA ASN A 85 -10.17 -28.46 23.60
C ASN A 85 -10.02 -29.35 24.84
N SER A 86 -11.14 -29.56 25.55
CA SER A 86 -11.19 -30.35 26.78
C SER A 86 -10.70 -31.80 26.65
N ASN A 87 -10.57 -32.30 25.42
CA ASN A 87 -10.06 -33.65 25.13
C ASN A 87 -8.55 -33.81 25.38
N ILE A 88 -7.77 -32.73 25.43
CA ILE A 88 -6.33 -32.78 25.70
C ILE A 88 -6.03 -32.73 27.21
N GLY A 89 -6.95 -32.16 27.99
CA GLY A 89 -6.84 -32.05 29.44
C GLY A 89 -7.68 -30.90 29.97
N ARG A 90 -7.94 -30.90 31.28
CA ARG A 90 -8.69 -29.82 31.93
C ARG A 90 -7.73 -28.69 32.30
N LEU A 91 -7.95 -27.53 31.72
CA LEU A 91 -7.21 -26.32 32.05
C LEU A 91 -7.68 -25.76 33.40
N ASN A 92 -6.76 -25.14 34.14
CA ASN A 92 -7.14 -24.28 35.25
C ASN A 92 -7.46 -22.86 34.76
N LYS A 93 -8.12 -22.07 35.60
CA LYS A 93 -8.59 -20.74 35.23
C LYS A 93 -7.49 -19.81 34.70
N LYS A 94 -6.30 -19.83 35.32
CA LYS A 94 -5.16 -19.00 34.85
C LYS A 94 -4.68 -19.41 33.46
N GLN A 95 -4.70 -20.71 33.15
CA GLN A 95 -4.32 -21.21 31.82
C GLN A 95 -5.35 -20.81 30.76
N GLU A 96 -6.64 -20.88 31.08
CA GLU A 96 -7.71 -20.40 30.20
C GLU A 96 -7.55 -18.90 29.88
N ASP A 97 -7.31 -18.08 30.90
CA ASP A 97 -7.16 -16.63 30.73
C ASP A 97 -5.93 -16.29 29.87
N ILE A 98 -4.82 -17.03 30.01
CA ILE A 98 -3.63 -16.86 29.16
C ILE A 98 -3.91 -17.28 27.71
N LEU A 99 -4.61 -18.39 27.49
CA LEU A 99 -4.92 -18.85 26.13
C LEU A 99 -5.87 -17.90 25.42
N GLU A 100 -6.86 -17.34 26.11
CA GLU A 100 -7.76 -16.36 25.51
C GLU A 100 -6.99 -15.08 25.14
N ALA A 101 -6.07 -14.61 25.99
CA ALA A 101 -5.20 -13.48 25.65
C ALA A 101 -4.34 -13.74 24.40
N ILE A 102 -3.71 -14.92 24.29
CA ILE A 102 -2.93 -15.30 23.10
C ILE A 102 -3.83 -15.34 21.86
N LYS A 103 -5.03 -15.90 21.97
CA LYS A 103 -6.00 -15.98 20.87
C LYS A 103 -6.42 -14.60 20.39
N GLU A 104 -6.72 -13.68 21.31
CA GLU A 104 -7.05 -12.29 20.99
C GLU A 104 -5.90 -11.58 20.27
N ASP A 105 -4.67 -11.74 20.76
CA ASP A 105 -3.48 -11.15 20.14
C ASP A 105 -3.21 -11.70 18.73
N VAL A 106 -3.34 -13.01 18.53
CA VAL A 106 -3.18 -13.65 17.22
C VAL A 106 -4.26 -13.18 16.26
N GLN A 107 -5.51 -13.06 16.73
CA GLN A 107 -6.61 -12.53 15.92
C GLN A 107 -6.34 -11.07 15.51
N ARG A 108 -5.91 -10.24 16.46
CA ARG A 108 -5.54 -8.85 16.19
C ARG A 108 -4.40 -8.75 15.18
N LEU A 109 -3.37 -9.58 15.29
CA LEU A 109 -2.28 -9.64 14.31
C LEU A 109 -2.77 -10.06 12.93
N ASN A 110 -3.66 -11.04 12.86
CA ASN A 110 -4.26 -11.49 11.59
C ASN A 110 -5.07 -10.37 10.93
N ASP A 111 -5.80 -9.57 11.71
CA ASP A 111 -6.55 -8.41 11.22
C ASP A 111 -5.61 -7.31 10.71
N LEU A 112 -4.51 -7.04 11.42
CA LEU A 112 -3.49 -6.07 10.99
C LEU A 112 -2.83 -6.49 9.67
N VAL A 113 -2.41 -7.75 9.55
CA VAL A 113 -1.83 -8.31 8.32
C VAL A 113 -2.84 -8.24 7.17
N SER A 114 -4.10 -8.61 7.43
CA SER A 114 -5.17 -8.54 6.43
C SER A 114 -5.43 -7.11 5.95
N ASN A 115 -5.41 -6.13 6.86
CA ASN A 115 -5.58 -4.72 6.52
C ASN A 115 -4.39 -4.18 5.73
N LEU A 116 -3.16 -4.56 6.10
CA LEU A 116 -1.96 -4.20 5.37
C LEU A 116 -1.99 -4.73 3.93
N LEU A 117 -2.43 -5.97 3.73
CA LEU A 117 -2.61 -6.56 2.40
C LEU A 117 -3.65 -5.81 1.57
N LYS A 118 -4.80 -5.44 2.15
CA LYS A 118 -5.84 -4.63 1.47
C LYS A 118 -5.28 -3.29 0.99
N ILE A 119 -4.51 -2.59 1.83
CA ILE A 119 -3.88 -1.32 1.44
C ILE A 119 -2.93 -1.54 0.26
N SER A 120 -2.12 -2.59 0.30
CA SER A 120 -1.21 -2.94 -0.80
C SER A 120 -1.97 -3.22 -2.11
N GLN A 121 -3.07 -3.96 -2.05
CA GLN A 121 -3.92 -4.24 -3.23
C GLN A 121 -4.57 -2.98 -3.81
N ILE A 122 -5.03 -2.05 -2.97
CA ILE A 122 -5.58 -0.76 -3.41
C ILE A 122 -4.51 0.08 -4.12
N GLN A 123 -3.27 0.09 -3.60
CA GLN A 123 -2.15 0.79 -4.22
C GLN A 123 -1.77 0.15 -5.56
N SER A 124 -1.75 -1.18 -5.65
CA SER A 124 -1.52 -1.92 -6.89
C SER A 124 -2.56 -1.59 -7.98
N ASN A 125 -3.84 -1.51 -7.62
CA ASN A 125 -4.92 -1.21 -8.58
C ASN A 125 -4.96 0.25 -9.05
N ARG A 126 -4.23 1.16 -8.39
CA ARG A 126 -4.07 2.57 -8.80
C ARG A 126 -2.76 2.82 -9.56
N ALA A 127 -1.88 1.82 -9.64
CA ALA A 127 -0.51 1.99 -10.11
C ALA A 127 -0.40 2.05 -11.63
#